data_AF-A0A7G2IQP9-F1
#
_entry.id   AF-A0A7G2IQP9-F1
#
_cell.length_a   1.000
_cell.length_b   1.000
_cell.length_c   1.000
_cell.angle_alpha   90.00
_cell.angle_beta   90.00
_cell.angle_gamma   90.00
#
_symmetry.space_group_name_H-M   'P 1'
#
loop_
_entity.id
_entity.type
_entity.pdbx_description
1 polymer ?
#
loop_
_entity_poly.entity_id
_entity_poly.type
_entity_poly.pdbx_seq_one_letter_code
_entity_poly.pdbx_strand_id
1 'polypeptide(L)'
;MSLMQFSGLLVVWLLSTLFIATLTWFEFRRVRFNFNVFFSLLFLLTFFFGFPLTSILVFRFDVAVAPPEILLQALLSAACFYAVYYVTYKNAIA
;
A
#
# COMPACT_ATOMS: atom_id res chain seq x y z
N MET A 1 18.73 -8.31 -2.57
CA MET A 1 18.07 -7.17 -3.26
C MET A 1 19.12 -6.09 -3.47
N SER A 2 19.30 -5.58 -4.70
CA SER A 2 20.23 -4.46 -4.93
C SER A 2 19.64 -3.14 -4.43
N LEU A 3 20.50 -2.14 -4.20
CA LEU A 3 20.07 -0.82 -3.75
C LEU A 3 19.13 -0.14 -4.76
N MET A 4 19.41 -0.28 -6.07
CA MET A 4 18.56 0.29 -7.13
C MET A 4 17.16 -0.34 -7.16
N GLN A 5 17.06 -1.66 -7.02
CA GLN A 5 15.78 -2.36 -6.94
C GLN A 5 14.99 -1.92 -5.70
N PHE A 6 15.67 -1.79 -4.56
CA PHE A 6 15.06 -1.27 -3.34
C PHE A 6 14.53 0.14 -3.53
N SER A 7 15.33 1.06 -4.08
CA SER A 7 14.91 2.44 -4.33
C SER A 7 13.69 2.50 -5.25
N GLY A 8 13.64 1.68 -6.30
CA GLY A 8 12.47 1.58 -7.18
C GLY A 8 11.21 1.13 -6.43
N LEU A 9 11.32 0.06 -5.64
CA LEU A 9 10.21 -0.44 -4.82
C LEU A 9 9.76 0.57 -3.76
N LEU A 10 10.71 1.28 -3.14
CA LEU A 10 10.42 2.30 -2.13
C LEU A 10 9.62 3.46 -2.72
N VAL A 11 9.96 3.91 -3.92
CA VAL A 11 9.20 4.96 -4.62
C VAL A 11 7.77 4.51 -4.89
N VAL A 12 7.58 3.30 -5.41
CA VAL A 12 6.24 2.74 -5.69
C VAL A 12 5.44 2.59 -4.39
N TRP A 13 6.07 2.11 -3.33
CA TRP A 13 5.46 1.97 -2.00
C TRP A 13 5.03 3.32 -1.42
N LEU A 14 5.89 4.34 -1.49
CA LEU A 14 5.60 5.69 -1.01
C LEU A 14 4.44 6.32 -1.78
N LEU A 15 4.48 6.29 -3.12
CA LEU A 15 3.43 6.87 -3.95
C LEU A 15 2.07 6.20 -3.70
N SER A 16 2.06 4.87 -3.63
CA SER A 16 0.83 4.09 -3.39
C SER A 16 0.28 4.34 -1.97
N THR A 17 1.14 4.36 -0.97
CA THR A 17 0.75 4.59 0.42
C THR A 17 0.21 6.01 0.61
N LEU A 18 0.88 7.01 0.03
CA LEU A 18 0.43 8.41 0.05
C LEU A 18 -0.90 8.57 -0.67
N PHE A 19 -1.09 7.91 -1.82
CA PHE A 19 -2.36 7.90 -2.54
C PHE A 19 -3.50 7.39 -1.66
N ILE A 20 -3.36 6.18 -1.08
CA ILE A 20 -4.38 5.57 -0.22
C ILE A 20 -4.62 6.40 1.04
N ALA A 21 -3.57 6.88 1.70
CA ALA A 21 -3.67 7.69 2.91
C ALA A 21 -4.36 9.03 2.64
N THR A 22 -4.08 9.67 1.51
CA THR A 22 -4.71 10.93 1.10
C THR A 22 -6.21 10.75 0.88
N LEU A 23 -6.61 9.69 0.17
CA LEU A 23 -8.03 9.37 -0.01
C LEU A 23 -8.71 9.07 1.33
N THR A 24 -8.08 8.24 2.16
CA THR A 24 -8.59 7.92 3.50
C THR A 24 -8.75 9.17 4.38
N TRP A 25 -7.79 10.09 4.31
CA TRP A 25 -7.84 11.36 5.04
C TRP A 25 -9.02 12.23 4.60
N PHE A 26 -9.29 12.32 3.30
CA PHE A 26 -10.45 13.05 2.81
C PHE A 26 -11.78 12.44 3.27
N GLU A 27 -11.89 11.11 3.30
CA GLU A 27 -13.07 10.43 3.84
C GLU A 27 -13.24 10.66 5.34
N PHE A 28 -12.14 10.61 6.09
CA PHE A 28 -12.14 10.88 7.53
C PHE A 28 -12.59 12.32 7.83
N ARG A 29 -12.16 13.29 7.02
CA ARG A 29 -12.58 14.70 7.15
C ARG A 29 -14.06 14.89 6.84
N ARG A 30 -14.65 14.08 5.95
CA ARG A 30 -16.09 14.15 5.61
C ARG A 30 -16.96 13.45 6.64
N VAL A 31 -16.66 12.19 6.95
CA VAL A 31 -17.47 11.33 7.81
C VAL A 31 -16.53 10.62 8.76
N ARG A 32 -16.05 11.35 9.79
CA ARG A 32 -15.10 10.96 10.85
C ARG A 32 -14.65 9.50 10.75
N PHE A 33 -15.25 8.61 11.54
CA PHE A 33 -14.93 7.20 11.51
C PHE A 33 -16.07 6.41 10.88
N ASN A 34 -15.79 5.73 9.78
CA ASN A 34 -16.73 4.86 9.07
C ASN A 34 -16.01 3.59 8.60
N PHE A 35 -16.79 2.62 8.12
CA PHE A 35 -16.24 1.32 7.70
C PHE A 35 -15.20 1.43 6.57
N ASN A 36 -15.34 2.35 5.64
CA ASN A 36 -14.36 2.55 4.56
C ASN A 36 -13.03 3.10 5.08
N VAL A 37 -13.05 4.03 6.04
CA VAL A 37 -11.82 4.50 6.71
C VAL A 37 -11.14 3.34 7.43
N PHE A 38 -11.90 2.56 8.21
CA PHE A 38 -11.38 1.39 8.92
C PHE A 38 -10.78 0.35 7.96
N PHE A 39 -11.52 0.02 6.89
CA PHE A 39 -11.06 -0.89 5.84
C PHE A 39 -9.78 -0.39 5.18
N SER A 40 -9.69 0.90 4.86
CA SER A 40 -8.51 1.49 4.21
C SER A 40 -7.27 1.42 5.10
N LEU A 41 -7.43 1.62 6.41
CA LEU A 41 -6.34 1.45 7.39
C LEU A 41 -5.90 -0.02 7.49
N LEU A 42 -6.84 -0.97 7.56
CA LEU A 42 -6.54 -2.40 7.52
C LEU A 42 -5.85 -2.81 6.22
N PHE A 43 -6.25 -2.22 5.09
CA PHE A 43 -5.67 -2.48 3.79
C PHE A 43 -4.20 -2.03 3.74
N LEU A 44 -3.88 -0.82 4.21
CA LEU A 44 -2.49 -0.36 4.32
C LEU A 44 -1.66 -1.25 5.25
N LEU A 45 -2.20 -1.61 6.40
CA LEU A 45 -1.54 -2.49 7.36
C LEU A 45 -1.25 -3.88 6.76
N THR A 46 -2.18 -4.44 5.98
CA THR A 46 -2.03 -5.81 5.47
C THR A 46 -1.17 -5.87 4.21
N PHE A 47 -1.41 -4.97 3.26
CA PHE A 47 -0.82 -5.07 1.92
C PHE A 47 0.43 -4.19 1.74
N PHE A 48 0.58 -3.12 2.52
CA PHE A 48 1.71 -2.19 2.35
C PHE A 48 2.75 -2.28 3.46
N PHE A 49 2.38 -2.61 4.72
CA PHE A 49 3.37 -2.74 5.79
C PHE A 49 4.23 -4.01 5.69
N GLY A 50 3.85 -4.96 4.83
CA GLY A 50 4.71 -6.08 4.45
C GLY A 50 6.03 -5.63 3.83
N PHE A 51 6.05 -4.57 3.01
CA PHE A 51 7.28 -4.12 2.34
C PHE A 51 8.36 -3.57 3.29
N PRO A 52 8.04 -2.70 4.28
CA PRO A 52 8.98 -2.34 5.34
C PRO A 52 9.52 -3.56 6.11
N LEU A 53 8.66 -4.53 6.44
CA LEU A 53 9.07 -5.76 7.11
C LEU A 53 10.04 -6.57 6.23
N THR A 54 9.71 -6.79 4.95
CA THR A 54 10.60 -7.43 3.97
C THR A 54 11.94 -6.71 3.86
N SER A 55 11.93 -5.38 3.86
CA SER A 55 13.14 -4.56 3.81
C SER A 55 14.02 -4.77 5.04
N ILE A 56 13.43 -4.85 6.24
CA ILE A 56 14.15 -5.17 7.48
C ILE A 56 14.76 -6.58 7.38
N LEU A 57 13.99 -7.57 6.96
CA LEU A 57 14.47 -8.96 6.81
C LEU A 57 15.69 -9.06 5.89
N VAL A 58 15.67 -8.37 4.75
CA VAL A 58 16.79 -8.38 3.80
C VAL A 58 18.01 -7.62 4.34
N PHE A 59 17.83 -6.38 4.79
CA PHE A 59 18.98 -5.52 5.10
C PHE A 59 19.55 -5.71 6.51
N ARG A 60 18.75 -6.18 7.48
CA ARG A 60 19.20 -6.42 8.86
C ARG A 60 19.52 -7.88 9.15
N PHE A 61 18.81 -8.81 8.53
CA PHE A 61 18.90 -10.22 8.87
C PHE A 61 19.43 -11.09 7.72
N ASP A 62 19.75 -10.49 6.57
CA ASP A 62 20.26 -11.18 5.37
C ASP A 62 19.37 -12.34 4.91
N VAL A 63 18.05 -12.21 5.13
CA VAL A 63 17.07 -13.24 4.78
C VAL A 63 16.74 -13.16 3.29
N ALA A 64 16.76 -14.30 2.62
CA ALA A 64 16.26 -14.42 1.26
C ALA A 64 14.74 -14.17 1.23
N VAL A 65 14.30 -13.26 0.37
CA VAL A 65 12.89 -12.90 0.18
C VAL A 65 12.49 -13.09 -1.28
N ALA A 66 11.20 -12.90 -1.56
CA ALA A 66 10.68 -12.96 -2.93
C ALA A 66 11.44 -12.02 -3.88
N PRO A 67 11.58 -12.38 -5.17
CA PRO A 67 12.25 -11.54 -6.16
C PRO A 67 11.64 -10.13 -6.25
N PRO A 68 12.44 -9.08 -6.49
CA PRO A 68 11.97 -7.70 -6.57
C PRO A 68 10.83 -7.47 -7.57
N GLU A 69 10.79 -8.24 -8.67
CA GLU A 69 9.76 -8.17 -9.70
C GLU A 69 8.39 -8.60 -9.15
N ILE A 70 8.38 -9.62 -8.29
CA ILE A 70 7.17 -10.12 -7.61
C ILE A 70 6.71 -9.11 -6.56
N LEU A 71 7.66 -8.50 -5.81
CA LEU A 71 7.35 -7.44 -4.85
C LEU A 71 6.75 -6.21 -5.54
N LEU A 72 7.28 -5.82 -6.70
CA LEU A 72 6.76 -4.73 -7.51
C LEU A 72 5.34 -5.04 -8.00
N GLN A 73 5.11 -6.24 -8.53
CA GLN A 73 3.80 -6.68 -8.96
C GLN A 73 2.80 -6.64 -7.80
N ALA A 74 3.18 -7.12 -6.60
CA ALA A 74 2.33 -7.09 -5.43
C ALA A 74 1.92 -5.66 -5.03
N LEU A 75 2.88 -4.72 -4.98
CA LEU A 75 2.61 -3.31 -4.67
C LEU A 75 1.67 -2.66 -5.70
N LEU A 76 1.93 -2.87 -6.98
CA LEU A 76 1.11 -2.31 -8.06
C LEU A 76 -0.28 -2.93 -8.09
N SER A 77 -0.39 -4.26 -7.96
CA SER A 77 -1.68 -4.94 -7.89
C SER A 77 -2.50 -4.44 -6.69
N ALA A 78 -1.91 -4.33 -5.50
CA ALA A 78 -2.59 -3.81 -4.33
C ALA A 78 -3.07 -2.36 -4.52
N ALA A 79 -2.23 -1.49 -5.09
CA ALA A 79 -2.61 -0.12 -5.40
C ALA A 79 -3.80 -0.06 -6.40
N CYS A 80 -3.75 -0.87 -7.46
CA CYS A 80 -4.83 -0.98 -8.44
C CYS A 80 -6.14 -1.50 -7.81
N PHE A 81 -6.08 -2.55 -6.99
CA PHE A 81 -7.25 -3.06 -6.28
C PHE A 81 -7.87 -2.01 -5.36
N TYR A 82 -7.05 -1.23 -4.65
CA TYR A 82 -7.56 -0.13 -3.84
C TYR A 82 -8.22 0.96 -4.68
N ALA A 83 -7.62 1.32 -5.82
CA ALA A 83 -8.22 2.32 -6.72
C ALA A 83 -9.60 1.87 -7.23
N VAL A 84 -9.72 0.62 -7.67
CA VAL A 84 -11.00 0.03 -8.10
C VAL A 84 -12.01 0.03 -6.96
N TYR A 85 -11.59 -0.39 -5.76
CA TYR A 85 -12.40 -0.33 -4.54
C TYR A 85 -12.91 1.08 -4.28
N TYR A 86 -12.02 2.07 -4.28
CA TYR A 86 -12.36 3.45 -3.93
C TYR A 86 -13.35 4.07 -4.91
N VAL A 87 -13.14 3.86 -6.22
CA VAL A 87 -14.08 4.33 -7.26
C VAL A 87 -15.45 3.68 -7.09
N THR A 88 -15.49 2.37 -6.82
CA THR A 88 -16.74 1.64 -6.61
C THR A 88 -17.47 2.12 -5.35
N TYR A 89 -16.74 2.30 -4.25
CA TYR A 89 -17.27 2.84 -3.00
C TYR A 89 -17.86 4.23 -3.19
N LYS A 90 -17.16 5.11 -3.93
CA LYS A 90 -17.65 6.46 -4.22
C LYS A 90 -18.91 6.45 -5.07
N ASN A 91 -18.98 5.60 -6.08
CA ASN A 91 -20.16 5.49 -6.93
C ASN A 91 -21.38 4.93 -6.18
N ALA A 92 -21.19 4.11 -5.15
CA ALA A 92 -22.29 3.58 -4.35
C ALA A 92 -22.88 4.59 -3.35
N ILE A 93 -22.19 5.70 -3.09
CA ILE A 93 -22.57 6.73 -2.10
C ILE A 93 -22.98 8.05 -2.80
N ALA A 94 -22.70 8.18 -4.10
CA ALA A 94 -23.15 9.29 -4.95
C ALA A 94 -24.61 9.12 -5.36
#